data_AF-A0A538IX69-F1
#
_entry.id   AF-A0A538IX69-F1
#
_cell.length_a   1.000
_cell.length_b   1.000
_cell.length_c   1.000
_cell.angle_alpha   90.00
_cell.angle_beta   90.00
_cell.angle_gamma   90.00
#
_symmetry.space_group_name_H-M   'P 1'
#
loop_
_entity.id
_entity.type
_entity.pdbx_description
1 polymer ?
#
loop_
_entity_poly.entity_id
_entity_poly.type
_entity_poly.pdbx_seq_one_letter_code
_entity_poly.pdbx_strand_id
1 'polypeptide(L)'
;MCGIAGIIYRADGSKHDVGLDMTRMLQSMKHRGPDSTGYALYGETGDLVVMRYKLADANTPRDFDFHDRLRQRRAMVEQRLARIGAHVEDTRADTEYAFRVTLRYDGDLKELADFVED
;
A
#
# COMPACT_ATOMS: atom_id res chain seq x y z
N MET A 1 15.83 4.45 14.40
CA MET A 1 16.85 5.40 13.90
C MET A 1 16.47 5.76 12.47
N CYS A 2 16.13 7.02 12.15
CA CYS A 2 15.62 7.43 10.83
C CYS A 2 16.75 7.79 9.86
N GLY A 3 16.56 7.59 8.55
CA GLY A 3 17.63 7.84 7.57
C GLY A 3 17.14 7.65 6.15
N ILE A 4 17.76 8.43 5.28
CA ILE A 4 17.29 8.74 3.93
C ILE A 4 18.36 8.27 2.96
N ALA A 5 17.93 7.59 1.91
CA ALA A 5 18.77 7.18 0.80
C ALA A 5 18.08 7.61 -0.51
N GLY A 6 18.88 7.86 -1.54
CA GLY A 6 18.40 8.27 -2.86
C GLY A 6 19.18 7.57 -3.96
N ILE A 7 18.52 7.36 -5.10
CA ILE A 7 19.09 6.77 -6.30
C ILE A 7 18.99 7.82 -7.40
N ILE A 8 20.12 8.10 -8.06
CA ILE A 8 20.18 9.02 -9.19
C ILE A 8 20.68 8.23 -10.39
N TYR A 9 19.86 8.19 -11.44
CA TYR A 9 20.23 7.61 -12.72
C TYR A 9 20.93 8.64 -13.58
N ARG A 10 21.97 8.20 -14.29
CA ARG A 10 22.63 9.07 -15.28
C ARG A 10 21.77 9.12 -16.53
N ALA A 11 21.73 10.29 -17.17
CA ALA A 11 21.05 10.49 -18.45
C ALA A 11 21.87 9.92 -19.63
N ASP A 12 22.19 8.62 -19.59
CA ASP A 12 22.96 7.92 -20.63
C ASP A 12 22.09 7.05 -21.55
N GLY A 13 20.77 7.21 -21.48
CA GLY A 13 19.80 6.48 -22.30
C GLY A 13 19.56 5.04 -21.85
N SER A 14 20.19 4.58 -20.77
CA SER A 14 19.90 3.28 -20.20
C SER A 14 18.53 3.24 -19.51
N LYS A 15 17.84 2.10 -19.66
CA LYS A 15 16.58 1.84 -18.94
C LYS A 15 16.93 1.34 -17.54
N HIS A 16 16.24 1.87 -16.54
CA HIS A 16 16.40 1.46 -15.16
C HIS A 16 15.09 0.94 -14.58
N ASP A 17 15.18 -0.07 -13.71
CA ASP A 17 14.04 -0.60 -12.97
C ASP A 17 13.93 0.13 -11.63
N VAL A 18 13.37 1.35 -11.69
CA VAL A 18 13.25 2.24 -10.51
C VAL A 18 12.50 1.56 -9.36
N GLY A 19 11.46 0.78 -9.65
CA GLY A 19 10.67 0.09 -8.63
C GLY A 19 11.49 -0.96 -7.90
N LEU A 20 12.24 -1.79 -8.63
CA LEU A 20 13.12 -2.80 -8.05
C LEU A 20 14.25 -2.16 -7.23
N ASP A 21 14.90 -1.14 -7.76
CA ASP A 21 16.03 -0.48 -7.11
C ASP A 21 15.60 0.25 -5.83
N MET A 22 14.48 0.98 -5.86
CA MET A 22 13.90 1.60 -4.65
C MET A 22 13.51 0.55 -3.61
N THR A 23 12.93 -0.58 -4.04
CA THR A 23 12.59 -1.67 -3.12
C THR A 23 13.83 -2.27 -2.46
N ARG A 24 14.90 -2.53 -3.23
CA ARG A 24 16.19 -3.02 -2.69
C ARG A 24 16.81 -2.03 -1.70
N MET A 25 16.77 -0.74 -2.03
CA MET A 25 17.25 0.31 -1.15
C MET A 25 16.52 0.27 0.19
N LEU A 26 15.18 0.24 0.19
CA LEU A 26 14.39 0.13 1.43
C LEU A 26 14.70 -1.15 2.22
N GLN A 27 14.82 -2.30 1.54
CA GLN A 27 15.14 -3.57 2.18
C GLN A 27 16.50 -3.55 2.88
N SER A 28 17.50 -2.86 2.32
CA SER A 28 18.82 -2.72 2.97
C SER A 28 18.74 -1.93 4.30
N MET A 29 17.73 -1.08 4.46
CA MET A 29 17.52 -0.23 5.63
C MET A 29 16.59 -0.86 6.69
N LYS A 30 16.06 -2.07 6.48
CA LYS A 30 15.13 -2.73 7.43
C LYS A 30 15.68 -2.91 8.85
N HIS A 31 17.00 -2.95 8.99
CA HIS A 31 17.69 -3.08 10.28
C HIS A 31 17.56 -1.84 11.18
N ARG A 32 16.96 -0.74 10.68
CA ARG A 32 16.91 0.56 11.36
C ARG A 32 15.65 0.81 12.19
N GLY A 33 14.73 -0.15 12.20
CA GLY A 33 13.56 -0.20 13.06
C GLY A 33 12.28 -0.56 12.31
N PRO A 34 11.22 -0.96 13.02
CA PRO A 34 9.96 -1.39 12.43
C PRO A 34 9.01 -0.23 12.08
N ASP A 35 9.31 1.01 12.47
CA ASP A 35 8.33 2.11 12.51
C ASP A 35 7.64 2.36 11.15
N SER A 36 8.36 2.82 10.14
CA SER A 36 7.81 3.06 8.80
C SER A 36 8.91 3.24 7.75
N THR A 37 8.56 3.00 6.50
CA THR A 37 9.39 3.32 5.34
C THR A 37 8.49 3.62 4.14
N GLY A 38 8.94 4.49 3.24
CA GLY A 38 8.17 4.87 2.07
C GLY A 38 8.99 5.74 1.13
N TYR A 39 8.46 5.94 -0.07
CA TYR A 39 9.02 6.86 -1.06
C TYR A 39 7.87 7.54 -1.82
N ALA A 40 8.14 8.74 -2.30
CA ALA A 40 7.29 9.43 -3.26
C ALA A 40 7.94 9.32 -4.64
N LEU A 41 7.16 8.88 -5.63
CA LEU A 41 7.55 8.93 -7.03
C LEU A 41 6.65 9.95 -7.73
N TYR A 42 7.26 10.93 -8.39
CA TYR A 42 6.54 11.88 -9.21
C TYR A 42 6.52 11.38 -10.65
N GLY A 43 5.37 11.43 -11.28
CA GLY A 43 5.15 11.00 -12.66
C GLY A 43 3.87 11.62 -13.20
N GLU A 44 3.50 11.25 -14.43
CA GLU A 44 2.21 11.64 -14.98
C GLU A 44 1.08 11.10 -14.10
N THR A 45 0.10 11.96 -13.83
CA THR A 45 -1.10 11.59 -13.08
C THR A 45 -1.97 10.67 -13.93
N GLY A 46 -2.47 9.58 -13.33
CA GLY A 46 -3.50 8.73 -13.93
C GLY A 46 -4.83 8.84 -13.18
N ASP A 47 -5.91 8.37 -13.81
CA ASP A 47 -7.28 8.43 -13.26
C ASP A 47 -7.55 7.40 -12.16
N LEU A 48 -6.62 6.47 -11.93
CA LEU A 48 -6.77 5.34 -11.01
C LEU A 48 -5.79 5.45 -9.85
N VAL A 49 -6.30 5.19 -8.66
CA VAL A 49 -5.51 5.03 -7.44
C VAL A 49 -5.39 3.55 -7.12
N VAL A 50 -4.18 3.13 -6.74
CA VAL A 50 -3.92 1.78 -6.24
C VAL A 50 -3.64 1.85 -4.75
N MET A 51 -4.61 1.42 -3.94
CA MET A 51 -4.47 1.28 -2.50
C MET A 51 -4.04 -0.14 -2.16
N ARG A 52 -3.07 -0.28 -1.25
CA ARG A 52 -2.66 -1.58 -0.69
C ARG A 52 -2.84 -1.54 0.82
N TYR A 53 -3.47 -2.56 1.39
CA TYR A 53 -3.70 -2.63 2.83
C TYR A 53 -3.47 -4.06 3.33
N LYS A 54 -3.06 -4.16 4.59
CA LYS A 54 -2.94 -5.41 5.33
C LYS A 54 -3.99 -5.44 6.43
N LEU A 55 -4.61 -6.60 6.64
CA LEU A 55 -5.58 -6.84 7.71
C LEU A 55 -4.99 -7.62 8.90
N ALA A 56 -3.76 -8.12 8.75
CA ALA A 56 -2.95 -8.76 9.78
C ALA A 56 -1.46 -8.61 9.44
N ASP A 57 -0.59 -8.88 10.42
CA ASP A 57 0.84 -8.95 10.20
C ASP A 57 1.31 -10.39 9.95
N ALA A 58 2.52 -10.52 9.40
CA ALA A 58 3.13 -11.81 9.15
C ALA A 58 3.19 -12.70 10.40
N ASN A 59 3.29 -12.10 11.60
CA ASN A 59 3.39 -12.81 12.88
C ASN A 59 2.06 -12.90 13.65
N THR A 60 0.93 -12.45 13.10
CA THR A 60 -0.38 -12.57 13.76
C THR A 60 -0.75 -14.06 13.94
N PRO A 61 -1.16 -14.54 15.13
CA PRO A 61 -1.53 -15.95 15.31
C PRO A 61 -2.69 -16.40 14.40
N ARG A 62 -2.55 -17.60 13.82
CA ARG A 62 -3.60 -18.25 13.01
C ARG A 62 -4.46 -19.14 13.91
N ASP A 63 -5.18 -18.51 14.83
CA ASP A 63 -6.16 -19.18 15.68
C ASP A 63 -7.44 -19.52 14.90
N PHE A 64 -8.39 -20.19 15.55
CA PHE A 64 -9.64 -20.65 14.93
C PHE A 64 -10.44 -19.50 14.27
N ASP A 65 -10.47 -18.32 14.89
CA ASP A 65 -11.24 -17.17 14.42
C ASP A 65 -10.47 -16.28 13.42
N PHE A 66 -9.24 -16.64 13.05
CA PHE A 66 -8.36 -15.80 12.22
C PHE A 66 -9.02 -15.38 10.91
N HIS A 67 -9.54 -16.35 10.15
CA HIS A 67 -10.16 -16.08 8.85
C HIS A 67 -11.45 -15.28 8.99
N ASP A 68 -12.19 -15.45 10.08
CA ASP A 68 -13.45 -14.75 10.33
C ASP A 68 -13.20 -13.27 10.62
N ARG A 69 -12.19 -12.98 11.45
CA ARG A 69 -11.72 -11.61 11.69
C ARG A 69 -11.24 -10.94 10.40
N LEU A 70 -10.50 -11.67 9.54
CA LEU A 70 -10.07 -11.13 8.26
C LEU A 70 -11.24 -10.78 7.33
N ARG A 71 -12.25 -11.66 7.23
CA ARG A 71 -13.45 -11.39 6.43
C ARG A 71 -14.21 -10.17 6.94
N GLN A 72 -14.39 -10.05 8.26
CA GLN A 72 -15.05 -8.91 8.87
C GLN A 72 -14.31 -7.60 8.60
N ARG A 73 -12.99 -7.55 8.84
CA ARG A 73 -12.18 -6.35 8.59
C ARG A 73 -12.16 -5.96 7.12
N ARG A 74 -12.11 -6.94 6.21
CA ARG A 74 -12.21 -6.70 4.78
C ARG A 74 -13.53 -6.03 4.41
N ALA A 75 -14.64 -6.56 4.93
CA ALA A 75 -15.97 -5.98 4.69
C ALA A 75 -16.07 -4.54 5.22
N MET A 76 -15.42 -4.22 6.34
CA MET A 76 -15.35 -2.85 6.86
C MET A 76 -14.60 -1.91 5.91
N VAL A 77 -13.46 -2.33 5.37
CA VAL A 77 -12.70 -1.54 4.37
C VAL A 77 -13.56 -1.29 3.12
N GLU A 78 -14.19 -2.34 2.58
CA GLU A 78 -15.06 -2.22 1.41
C GLU A 78 -16.26 -1.29 1.67
N GLN A 79 -16.88 -1.37 2.86
CA GLN A 79 -17.96 -0.48 3.26
C GLN A 79 -17.51 0.98 3.36
N ARG A 80 -16.31 1.24 3.89
CA ARG A 80 -15.76 2.59 4.02
C ARG A 80 -15.42 3.19 2.66
N LEU A 81 -14.79 2.42 1.78
CA LEU A 81 -14.54 2.84 0.40
C LEU A 81 -15.85 3.23 -0.31
N ALA A 82 -16.89 2.41 -0.19
CA ALA A 82 -18.20 2.72 -0.76
C ALA A 82 -18.80 3.99 -0.15
N ARG A 83 -18.69 4.16 1.17
CA ARG A 83 -19.28 5.29 1.91
C ARG A 83 -18.60 6.63 1.58
N ILE A 84 -17.30 6.65 1.34
CA ILE A 84 -16.60 7.86 0.93
C ILE A 84 -16.78 8.16 -0.57
N GLY A 85 -17.42 7.25 -1.32
CA GLY A 85 -17.70 7.43 -2.75
C GLY A 85 -16.56 6.98 -3.66
N ALA A 86 -15.62 6.15 -3.17
CA ALA A 86 -14.61 5.52 -4.02
C ALA A 86 -15.26 4.44 -4.90
N HIS A 87 -15.04 4.53 -6.22
CA HIS A 87 -15.50 3.51 -7.17
C HIS A 87 -14.41 2.45 -7.35
N VAL A 88 -14.64 1.25 -6.80
CA VAL A 88 -13.70 0.14 -6.91
C VAL A 88 -13.80 -0.52 -8.28
N GLU A 89 -12.70 -0.53 -9.03
CA GLU A 89 -12.57 -1.19 -10.34
C GLU A 89 -12.13 -2.65 -10.20
N ASP A 90 -11.20 -2.92 -9.28
CA ASP A 90 -10.61 -4.25 -9.10
C ASP A 90 -10.13 -4.43 -7.66
N THR A 91 -10.28 -5.64 -7.12
CA THR A 91 -9.77 -6.04 -5.82
C THR A 91 -9.06 -7.38 -5.93
N ARG A 92 -7.77 -7.41 -5.57
CA ARG A 92 -6.94 -8.62 -5.59
C ARG A 92 -6.37 -8.90 -4.20
N ALA A 93 -6.36 -10.18 -3.84
CA ALA A 93 -5.58 -10.65 -2.70
C ALA A 93 -4.13 -10.87 -3.15
N ASP A 94 -3.19 -10.09 -2.63
CA ASP A 94 -1.76 -10.30 -2.83
C ASP A 94 -1.25 -11.40 -1.87
N THR A 95 -1.86 -11.55 -0.68
CA THR A 95 -1.68 -12.67 0.26
C THR A 95 -3.02 -13.00 0.97
N GLU A 96 -3.03 -13.94 1.92
CA GLU A 96 -4.22 -14.24 2.75
C GLU A 96 -4.76 -13.04 3.54
N TYR A 97 -3.88 -12.07 3.86
CA TYR A 97 -4.17 -10.92 4.72
C TYR A 97 -3.84 -9.57 4.08
N ALA A 98 -3.27 -9.55 2.87
CA ALA A 98 -2.89 -8.34 2.15
C ALA A 98 -3.65 -8.21 0.83
N PHE A 99 -4.19 -7.04 0.59
CA PHE A 99 -5.08 -6.78 -0.53
C PHE A 99 -4.61 -5.54 -1.30
N ARG A 100 -4.93 -5.54 -2.59
CA ARG A 100 -4.76 -4.43 -3.51
C ARG A 100 -6.10 -4.07 -4.10
N VAL A 101 -6.45 -2.79 -4.00
CA VAL A 101 -7.66 -2.23 -4.59
C VAL A 101 -7.27 -1.17 -5.59
N THR A 102 -7.80 -1.29 -6.81
CA THR A 102 -7.74 -0.26 -7.83
C THR A 102 -9.07 0.48 -7.82
N LEU A 103 -9.04 1.80 -7.69
CA LEU A 103 -10.24 2.60 -7.54
C LEU A 103 -10.14 3.94 -8.27
N ARG A 104 -11.29 4.52 -8.60
CA ARG A 104 -11.44 5.93 -8.97
C ARG A 104 -11.95 6.70 -7.77
N TYR A 105 -11.35 7.85 -7.51
CA TYR A 105 -11.76 8.73 -6.44
C TYR A 105 -11.24 10.14 -6.70
N ASP A 106 -12.16 11.10 -6.82
CA ASP A 106 -11.86 12.49 -7.16
C ASP A 106 -11.69 13.39 -5.92
N GLY A 107 -11.85 12.82 -4.72
CA GLY A 107 -11.68 13.53 -3.45
C GLY A 107 -10.24 13.54 -2.96
N ASP A 108 -10.05 14.05 -1.74
CA ASP A 108 -8.73 14.13 -1.11
C ASP A 108 -8.24 12.74 -0.66
N LEU A 109 -7.06 12.34 -1.14
CA LEU A 109 -6.51 11.00 -0.86
C LEU A 109 -6.09 10.82 0.60
N LYS A 110 -5.78 11.91 1.32
CA LYS A 110 -5.51 11.83 2.74
C LYS A 110 -6.80 11.56 3.51
N GLU A 111 -7.90 12.24 3.18
CA GLU A 111 -9.22 11.94 3.77
C GLU A 111 -9.65 10.50 3.51
N LEU A 112 -9.41 9.97 2.31
CA LEU A 112 -9.67 8.56 2.00
C LEU A 112 -8.82 7.62 2.87
N ALA A 113 -7.51 7.89 3.00
CA ALA A 113 -6.63 7.07 3.82
C ALA A 113 -7.05 7.08 5.30
N ASP A 114 -7.26 8.27 5.87
CA ASP A 114 -7.67 8.44 7.26
C ASP A 114 -9.02 7.72 7.52
N PHE A 115 -10.01 7.87 6.62
CA PHE A 115 -11.32 7.24 6.79
C PHE A 115 -11.29 5.72 6.68
N VAL A 116 -10.41 5.16 5.85
CA VAL A 116 -10.27 3.71 5.68
C VAL A 116 -9.54 3.09 6.87
N GLU A 117 -8.55 3.78 7.43
CA GLU A 117 -7.70 3.31 8.55
C GLU A 117 -8.39 3.33 9.93
N ASP A 118 -9.45 4.15 10.12
CA ASP A 118 -10.23 4.27 11.37
C ASP A 118 -10.89 2.96 11.85
#